data_AF-A0A371CP18-F1
#
_entry.id   AF-A0A371CP18-F1
#
_cell.length_a   1.000
_cell.length_b   1.000
_cell.length_c   1.000
_cell.angle_alpha   90.00
_cell.angle_beta   90.00
_cell.angle_gamma   90.00
#
_symmetry.space_group_name_H-M   'P 1'
#
loop_
_entity.id
_entity.type
_entity.pdbx_description
1 polymer ?
#
loop_
_entity_poly.entity_id
_entity_poly.type
_entity_poly.pdbx_seq_one_letter_code
_entity_poly.pdbx_strand_id
1 'polypeptide(L)'
;MLLWLFIRPLKRHSWVEASVQTASAFEGGPGLAKRLRSWARAFISDRHALPIEMRGLDSRHSLLENEELKKILMEQLVKIGKYVRALDIVELLTDPEIQAEFGLKKTVCLSTAQVWMHELGFRWMRTPQGQYIDGHERPDVTSYRQISFLPRLAELDCSVPQYDPDNNLVSTPPPAPVCGPQNRPLLYLYHDESTFYAHDRREKRWVAPNEKAVPRKKGEGKSLMVADLICPEFGWFQSKDGERSARVIFRAGKARDGYFTNQDILDQLTTAMDICESDYPEYRFCFVLDNATTHLKRADDALSARHMSKGPTRPGNPMFGVETNVTGPDGKPVYRPDGKILKEKIRMRDARLPDGTPQSLYFTQGHPDAGVFKGMAQLLEERGFHGARQLRAECPGFKCPPLAERCCCRRLLYNQPDFREVETLVETHCHARGFEAVFLPKFHCELNPIEQCWCVAKRTYREFPPSSLEADLEQNMVKALNAVTVQHVRKFYNRTQRFMDAYRKGLMGDGASWAAKRYSGHRTLPHNILAQFDKQ
;
A
#
# COMPACT_ATOMS: atom_id res chain seq x y z
N MET A 1 -31.45 44.42 32.77
CA MET A 1 -31.86 44.79 34.15
C MET A 1 -31.95 46.30 34.37
N LEU A 2 -30.92 47.09 34.01
CA LEU A 2 -30.92 48.56 34.18
C LEU A 2 -32.12 49.29 33.54
N LEU A 3 -32.32 49.12 32.22
CA LEU A 3 -33.42 49.80 31.51
C LEU A 3 -34.79 49.41 32.06
N TRP A 4 -34.93 48.17 32.54
CA TRP A 4 -36.16 47.68 33.15
C TRP A 4 -36.45 48.34 34.51
N LEU A 5 -35.42 48.57 35.34
CA LEU A 5 -35.56 49.30 36.61
C LEU A 5 -35.87 50.79 36.40
N PHE A 6 -35.40 51.37 35.29
CA PHE A 6 -35.69 52.76 34.94
C PHE A 6 -37.12 52.98 34.38
N ILE A 7 -37.64 52.03 33.59
CA ILE A 7 -38.94 52.16 32.89
C ILE A 7 -40.12 51.71 33.77
N ARG A 8 -39.85 51.21 34.98
CA ARG A 8 -40.88 50.59 35.83
C ARG A 8 -41.97 51.61 36.25
N PRO A 9 -43.27 51.36 35.99
CA PRO A 9 -44.32 52.39 36.19
C PRO A 9 -44.59 52.78 37.65
N LEU A 10 -44.30 51.89 38.61
CA LEU A 10 -44.75 52.02 40.00
C LEU A 10 -43.72 52.68 40.93
N LYS A 11 -42.47 52.90 40.50
CA LYS A 11 -41.44 53.71 41.17
C LYS A 11 -40.49 54.30 40.12
N ARG A 12 -40.54 55.62 39.91
CA ARG A 12 -39.61 56.33 39.01
C ARG A 12 -38.25 56.47 39.70
N HIS A 13 -37.36 55.51 39.49
CA HIS A 13 -35.97 55.65 39.88
C HIS A 13 -35.24 56.60 38.91
N SER A 14 -34.39 57.47 39.43
CA SER A 14 -33.50 58.25 38.55
C SER A 14 -32.52 57.32 37.83
N TRP A 15 -31.96 57.75 36.69
CA TRP A 15 -30.92 56.99 35.97
C TRP A 15 -29.75 56.60 36.86
N VAL A 16 -29.42 57.45 37.84
CA VAL A 16 -28.36 57.21 38.81
C VAL A 16 -28.76 56.09 39.76
N GLU A 17 -29.92 56.17 40.39
CA GLU A 17 -30.42 55.16 41.33
C GLU A 17 -30.58 53.78 40.67
N ALA A 18 -31.22 53.73 39.49
CA ALA A 18 -31.43 52.48 38.77
C ALA A 18 -30.09 51.81 38.40
N SER A 19 -29.07 52.61 38.06
CA SER A 19 -27.73 52.10 37.73
C SER A 19 -26.92 51.65 38.94
N VAL A 20 -27.09 52.30 40.10
CA VAL A 20 -26.44 51.89 41.35
C VAL A 20 -27.07 50.60 41.86
N GLN A 21 -28.40 50.51 41.83
CA GLN A 21 -29.12 49.30 42.21
C GLN A 21 -28.79 48.13 41.28
N THR A 22 -28.71 48.39 39.96
CA THR A 22 -28.26 47.36 39.01
C THR A 22 -26.84 46.92 39.29
N ALA A 23 -25.91 47.85 39.51
CA ALA A 23 -24.52 47.50 39.81
C ALA A 23 -24.40 46.68 41.10
N SER A 24 -25.10 47.08 42.16
CA SER A 24 -25.10 46.39 43.46
C SER A 24 -25.68 44.97 43.37
N ALA A 25 -26.71 44.75 42.55
CA ALA A 25 -27.30 43.42 42.34
C ALA A 25 -26.36 42.45 41.60
N PHE A 26 -25.32 42.98 40.93
CA PHE A 26 -24.25 42.20 40.31
C PHE A 26 -22.92 42.37 41.05
N GLU A 27 -22.97 42.63 42.37
CA GLU A 27 -21.80 42.79 43.26
C GLU A 27 -20.77 43.85 42.79
N GLY A 28 -21.22 44.78 41.95
CA GLY A 28 -20.38 45.84 41.39
C GLY A 28 -20.53 47.17 42.13
N GLY A 29 -19.42 47.89 42.24
CA GLY A 29 -19.39 49.21 42.88
C GLY A 29 -19.79 50.39 41.98
N PRO A 30 -19.60 51.64 42.46
CA PRO A 30 -19.97 52.87 41.74
C PRO A 30 -19.40 53.00 40.32
N GLY A 31 -18.21 52.42 40.07
CA GLY A 31 -17.59 52.36 38.74
C GLY A 31 -18.42 51.54 37.73
N LEU A 32 -18.99 50.40 38.15
CA LEU A 32 -19.89 49.63 37.30
C LEU A 32 -21.17 50.42 37.02
N ALA A 33 -21.75 51.10 38.02
CA ALA A 33 -22.92 51.94 37.83
C ALA A 33 -22.67 53.05 36.78
N LYS A 34 -21.50 53.70 36.80
CA LYS A 34 -21.13 54.71 35.79
C LYS A 34 -21.01 54.12 34.38
N ARG A 35 -20.36 52.96 34.24
CA ARG A 35 -20.25 52.27 32.94
C ARG A 35 -21.61 51.83 32.40
N LEU A 36 -22.46 51.24 33.24
CA LEU A 36 -23.82 50.84 32.86
C LEU A 36 -24.62 52.02 32.33
N ARG A 37 -24.49 53.21 32.94
CA ARG A 37 -25.13 54.43 32.40
C ARG A 37 -24.55 54.85 31.05
N SER A 38 -23.23 54.77 30.89
CA SER A 38 -22.57 55.10 29.63
C SER A 38 -23.01 54.16 28.50
N TRP A 39 -22.99 52.85 28.75
CA TRP A 39 -23.39 51.82 27.79
C TRP A 39 -24.86 51.90 27.43
N ALA A 40 -25.74 52.13 28.41
CA ALA A 40 -27.16 52.26 28.13
C ALA A 40 -27.46 53.54 27.32
N ARG A 41 -26.74 54.66 27.52
CA ARG A 41 -26.87 55.86 26.68
C ARG A 41 -26.32 55.64 25.26
N ALA A 42 -25.19 54.98 25.13
CA ALA A 42 -24.62 54.61 23.83
C ALA A 42 -25.59 53.72 23.05
N PHE A 43 -26.15 52.69 23.70
CA PHE A 43 -27.14 51.79 23.10
C PHE A 43 -28.47 52.47 22.73
N ILE A 44 -28.93 53.44 23.52
CA ILE A 44 -30.12 54.24 23.18
C ILE A 44 -29.86 55.10 21.93
N SER A 45 -28.64 55.62 21.79
CA SER A 45 -28.26 56.49 20.67
C SER A 45 -27.97 55.69 19.40
N ASP A 46 -27.37 54.51 19.53
CA ASP A 46 -27.10 53.55 18.47
C ASP A 46 -27.35 52.13 18.97
N ARG A 47 -28.34 51.46 18.36
CA ARG A 47 -28.75 50.09 18.71
C ARG A 47 -27.65 49.05 18.47
N HIS A 48 -26.62 49.36 17.68
CA HIS A 48 -25.48 48.49 17.40
C HIS A 48 -24.29 48.72 18.34
N ALA A 49 -24.29 49.79 19.14
CA ALA A 49 -23.24 50.10 20.11
C ALA A 49 -23.38 49.25 21.39
N LEU A 50 -23.13 47.94 21.28
CA LEU A 50 -23.09 47.01 22.41
C LEU A 50 -21.75 47.12 23.17
N PRO A 51 -21.75 47.02 24.51
CA PRO A 51 -20.51 47.04 25.28
C PRO A 51 -19.67 45.79 25.01
N ILE A 52 -18.55 45.97 24.32
CA ILE A 52 -17.53 44.93 24.12
C ILE A 52 -16.66 44.89 25.37
N GLU A 53 -16.57 43.73 26.03
CA GLU A 53 -15.67 43.54 27.17
C GLU A 53 -14.22 43.44 26.67
N MET A 54 -13.44 44.51 26.84
CA MET A 54 -12.02 44.57 26.41
C MET A 54 -11.04 43.91 27.40
N ARG A 55 -11.52 43.22 28.44
CA ARG A 55 -10.64 42.52 29.38
C ARG A 55 -10.09 41.25 28.73
N GLY A 56 -8.84 41.32 28.28
CA GLY A 56 -8.08 40.18 27.75
C GLY A 56 -7.62 40.29 26.29
N LEU A 57 -7.98 41.36 25.56
CA LEU A 57 -7.47 41.58 24.19
C LEU A 57 -6.06 42.18 24.15
N ASP A 58 -5.61 42.87 25.21
CA ASP A 58 -4.26 43.43 25.31
C ASP A 58 -3.23 42.50 26.01
N SER A 59 -3.57 41.23 26.26
CA SER A 59 -2.62 40.28 26.83
C SER A 59 -1.83 39.54 25.75
N ARG A 60 -0.73 40.17 25.32
CA ARG A 60 0.48 39.59 24.67
C ARG A 60 0.22 38.83 23.35
N HIS A 61 0.35 39.54 22.23
CA HIS A 61 0.65 38.91 20.94
C HIS A 61 1.85 37.96 21.10
N SER A 62 1.68 36.70 20.72
CA SER A 62 2.78 35.74 20.72
C SER A 62 3.82 36.21 19.70
N LEU A 63 5.11 36.15 20.03
CA LEU A 63 6.18 36.43 19.04
C LEU A 63 6.07 35.52 17.80
N LEU A 64 5.45 34.34 17.95
CA LEU A 64 5.19 33.41 16.85
C LEU A 64 4.12 33.90 15.86
N GLU A 65 3.37 34.96 16.18
CA GLU A 65 2.46 35.62 15.23
C GLU A 65 3.23 36.42 14.16
N ASN A 66 4.53 36.66 14.37
CA ASN A 66 5.39 37.18 13.31
C ASN A 66 5.66 36.08 12.27
N GLU A 67 5.08 36.23 11.08
CA GLU A 67 5.16 35.25 10.00
C GLU A 67 6.59 35.03 9.47
N GLU A 68 7.47 36.04 9.53
CA GLU A 68 8.88 35.90 9.13
C GLU A 68 9.66 35.04 10.14
N LEU A 69 9.50 35.34 11.44
CA LEU A 69 10.11 34.53 12.50
C LEU A 69 9.61 33.08 12.47
N LYS A 70 8.30 32.91 12.27
CA LYS A 70 7.66 31.59 12.14
C LYS A 70 8.21 30.81 10.96
N LYS A 71 8.43 31.47 9.80
CA LYS A 71 9.06 30.86 8.63
C LYS A 71 10.49 30.42 8.90
N ILE A 72 11.32 31.29 9.50
CA ILE A 72 12.71 30.97 9.87
C ILE A 72 12.75 29.78 10.83
N LEU A 73 11.90 29.78 11.85
CA LEU A 73 11.76 28.66 12.79
C LEU A 73 11.39 27.37 12.06
N MET A 74 10.36 27.40 11.19
CA MET A 74 9.96 26.22 10.43
C MET A 74 11.09 25.67 9.55
N GLU A 75 11.78 26.54 8.81
CA GLU A 75 12.88 26.13 7.92
C GLU A 75 14.03 25.47 8.70
N GLN A 76 14.44 26.04 9.84
CA GLN A 76 15.50 25.47 10.67
C GLN A 76 15.08 24.17 11.35
N LEU A 77 13.87 24.10 11.90
CA LEU A 77 13.36 22.89 12.56
C LEU A 77 13.21 21.72 11.57
N VAL A 78 12.78 22.01 10.33
CA VAL A 78 12.73 21.00 9.25
C VAL A 78 14.14 20.55 8.86
N LYS A 79 15.11 21.46 8.81
CA LYS A 79 16.52 21.15 8.49
C LYS A 79 17.19 20.24 9.53
N ILE A 80 16.86 20.41 10.82
CA ILE A 80 17.33 19.53 11.90
C ILE A 80 16.78 18.11 11.73
N GLY A 81 15.53 18.00 11.30
CA GLY A 81 14.90 16.74 10.91
C GLY A 81 14.43 15.91 12.11
N LYS A 82 14.66 14.59 12.06
CA LYS A 82 13.94 13.58 12.87
C LYS A 82 14.01 13.80 14.38
N TYR A 83 15.10 14.37 14.89
CA TYR A 83 15.35 14.51 16.32
C TYR A 83 15.24 15.95 16.81
N VAL A 84 14.46 16.77 16.12
CA VAL A 84 14.17 18.15 16.52
C VAL A 84 13.55 18.22 17.92
N ARG A 85 13.96 19.21 18.70
CA ARG A 85 13.62 19.44 20.10
C ARG A 85 13.10 20.86 20.26
N ALA A 86 12.27 21.08 21.28
CA ALA A 86 11.92 22.43 21.70
C ALA A 86 13.16 23.27 22.09
N LEU A 87 14.25 22.62 22.53
CA LEU A 87 15.50 23.30 22.83
C LEU A 87 16.13 23.95 21.60
N ASP A 88 15.91 23.40 20.40
CA ASP A 88 16.49 23.93 19.17
C ASP A 88 15.87 25.31 18.82
N ILE A 89 14.61 25.56 19.22
CA ILE A 89 13.99 26.90 19.15
C ILE A 89 14.71 27.85 20.11
N VAL A 90 15.00 27.41 21.34
CA VAL A 90 15.67 28.24 22.36
C VAL A 90 17.09 28.59 21.90
N GLU A 91 17.82 27.61 21.36
CA GLU A 91 19.17 27.75 20.80
C GLU A 91 19.16 28.71 19.60
N LEU A 92 18.22 28.57 18.65
CA LEU A 92 18.10 29.46 17.50
C LEU A 92 17.84 30.92 17.91
N LEU A 93 16.92 31.14 18.86
CA LEU A 93 16.58 32.49 19.34
C LEU A 93 17.64 33.08 20.28
N THR A 94 18.73 32.36 20.54
CA THR A 94 19.91 32.88 21.24
C THR A 94 20.88 33.56 20.26
N ASP A 95 20.72 33.36 18.95
CA ASP A 95 21.54 33.99 17.91
C ASP A 95 21.41 35.52 17.97
N PRO A 96 22.52 36.27 18.16
CA PRO A 96 22.51 37.73 18.22
C PRO A 96 21.91 38.41 16.98
N GLU A 97 22.04 37.81 15.79
CA GLU A 97 21.49 38.37 14.55
C GLU A 97 19.96 38.29 14.55
N ILE A 98 19.40 37.13 14.92
CA ILE A 98 17.96 36.92 15.06
C ILE A 98 17.40 37.79 16.19
N GLN A 99 18.15 37.94 17.29
CA GLN A 99 17.74 38.82 18.39
C GLN A 99 17.67 40.29 17.96
N ALA A 100 18.64 40.76 17.18
CA ALA A 100 18.65 42.11 16.65
C ALA A 100 17.52 42.33 15.63
N GLU A 101 17.31 41.39 14.72
CA GLU A 101 16.30 41.43 13.67
C GLU A 101 14.87 41.50 14.24
N PHE A 102 14.57 40.67 15.24
CA PHE A 102 13.23 40.59 15.85
C PHE A 102 13.08 41.37 17.16
N GLY A 103 14.08 42.20 17.54
CA GLY A 103 14.04 43.04 18.73
C GLY A 103 13.97 42.27 20.06
N LEU A 104 14.51 41.05 20.10
CA LEU A 104 14.49 40.17 21.26
C LEU A 104 15.61 40.52 22.24
N LYS A 105 15.27 40.82 23.49
CA LYS A 105 16.26 41.08 24.55
C LYS A 105 16.80 39.79 25.21
N LYS A 106 16.09 38.69 25.04
CA LYS A 106 16.40 37.36 25.58
C LYS A 106 15.66 36.29 24.79
N THR A 107 16.20 35.08 24.78
CA THR A 107 15.51 33.91 24.22
C THR A 107 14.27 33.54 25.05
N VAL A 108 13.40 32.72 24.46
CA VAL A 108 12.20 32.17 25.10
C VAL A 108 12.57 31.07 26.09
N CYS A 109 11.72 30.81 27.09
CA CYS A 109 11.90 29.66 27.96
C CYS A 109 11.47 28.36 27.28
N LEU A 110 11.95 27.22 27.79
CA LEU A 110 11.66 25.90 27.24
C LEU A 110 10.16 25.60 27.16
N SER A 111 9.36 26.03 28.15
CA SER A 111 7.91 25.82 28.14
C SER A 111 7.23 26.59 27.01
N THR A 112 7.66 27.82 26.72
CA THR A 112 7.17 28.58 25.56
C THR A 112 7.57 27.91 24.25
N ALA A 113 8.81 27.44 24.13
CA ALA A 113 9.25 26.70 22.95
C ALA A 113 8.46 25.39 22.73
N GLN A 114 8.07 24.69 23.80
CA GLN A 114 7.20 23.51 23.72
C GLN A 114 5.81 23.86 23.18
N VAL A 115 5.22 24.98 23.62
CA VAL A 115 3.94 25.48 23.06
C VAL A 115 4.10 25.82 21.58
N TRP A 116 5.18 26.51 21.21
CA TRP A 116 5.46 26.87 19.82
C TRP A 116 5.65 25.66 18.91
N MET A 117 6.28 24.58 19.38
CA MET A 117 6.34 23.32 18.64
C MET A 117 4.93 22.83 18.26
N HIS A 118 3.95 22.94 19.15
CA HIS A 118 2.57 22.57 18.85
C HIS A 118 1.89 23.54 17.87
N GLU A 119 2.10 24.84 18.02
CA GLU A 119 1.55 25.88 17.13
C GLU A 119 2.14 25.79 15.71
N LEU A 120 3.42 25.45 15.59
CA LEU A 120 4.12 25.17 14.32
C LEU A 120 3.72 23.83 13.69
N GLY A 121 2.81 23.07 14.30
CA GLY A 121 2.30 21.81 13.76
C GLY A 121 3.12 20.57 14.12
N PHE A 122 4.23 20.70 14.86
CA PHE A 122 4.97 19.54 15.36
C PHE A 122 4.18 18.81 16.44
N ARG A 123 4.30 17.47 16.47
CA ARG A 123 3.64 16.62 17.45
C ARG A 123 4.63 15.57 17.93
N TRP A 124 4.72 15.37 19.25
CA TRP A 124 5.48 14.25 19.80
C TRP A 124 4.68 12.96 19.63
N MET A 125 5.07 12.17 18.64
CA MET A 125 4.42 10.90 18.31
C MET A 125 5.47 9.84 18.00
N ARG A 126 5.06 8.57 18.00
CA ARG A 126 5.91 7.52 17.43
C ARG A 126 6.14 7.83 15.95
N THR A 127 7.37 7.58 15.47
CA THR A 127 7.73 7.70 14.05
C THR A 127 6.60 7.15 13.19
N PRO A 128 5.98 7.98 12.32
CA PRO A 128 4.98 7.49 11.39
C PRO A 128 5.60 6.40 10.51
N GLN A 129 4.94 5.25 10.41
CA GLN A 129 5.30 4.23 9.43
C GLN A 129 4.44 4.49 8.19
N GLY A 130 5.10 4.83 7.08
CA GLY A 130 4.45 5.04 5.79
C GLY A 130 4.42 3.77 4.94
N GLN A 131 3.76 3.87 3.79
CA GLN A 131 3.84 2.86 2.74
C GLN A 131 5.29 2.76 2.22
N TYR A 132 5.73 1.56 1.83
CA TYR A 132 6.98 1.41 1.09
C TYR A 132 6.79 2.02 -0.31
N ILE A 133 7.21 3.28 -0.49
CA ILE A 133 7.17 4.00 -1.77
C ILE A 133 8.44 3.73 -2.60
N ASP A 134 9.45 3.07 -2.00
CA ASP A 134 10.67 2.74 -2.72
C ASP A 134 10.37 1.79 -3.89
N GLY A 135 10.66 2.25 -5.10
CA GLY A 135 10.42 1.52 -6.33
C GLY A 135 9.08 1.79 -7.03
N HIS A 136 8.16 2.53 -6.41
CA HIS A 136 6.81 2.80 -6.93
C HIS A 136 6.82 3.46 -8.32
N GLU A 137 7.69 4.46 -8.52
CA GLU A 137 7.84 5.17 -9.81
C GLU A 137 9.11 4.76 -10.58
N ARG A 138 9.63 3.54 -10.35
CA ARG A 138 10.71 3.02 -11.18
C ARG A 138 10.24 2.83 -12.63
N PRO A 139 11.06 3.17 -13.64
CA PRO A 139 10.64 3.10 -15.04
C PRO A 139 10.10 1.73 -15.48
N ASP A 140 10.68 0.63 -15.00
CA ASP A 140 10.21 -0.73 -15.32
C ASP A 140 8.85 -1.04 -14.67
N VAL A 141 8.63 -0.55 -13.44
CA VAL A 141 7.39 -0.72 -12.68
C VAL A 141 6.26 0.11 -13.29
N THR A 142 6.53 1.40 -13.52
CA THR A 142 5.57 2.32 -14.15
C THR A 142 5.21 1.87 -15.57
N SER A 143 6.19 1.37 -16.35
CA SER A 143 5.92 0.82 -17.68
C SER A 143 4.99 -0.39 -17.62
N TYR A 144 5.25 -1.34 -16.72
CA TYR A 144 4.38 -2.49 -16.53
C TYR A 144 2.97 -2.09 -16.08
N ARG A 145 2.86 -1.16 -15.11
CA ARG A 145 1.60 -0.58 -14.65
C ARG A 145 0.80 -0.01 -15.83
N GLN A 146 1.43 0.84 -16.64
CA GLN A 146 0.74 1.63 -17.66
C GLN A 146 0.45 0.86 -18.96
N ILE A 147 1.36 -0.04 -19.36
CA ILE A 147 1.31 -0.69 -20.68
C ILE A 147 0.69 -2.10 -20.59
N SER A 148 0.80 -2.76 -19.42
CA SER A 148 0.34 -4.15 -19.27
C SER A 148 -0.84 -4.25 -18.29
N PHE A 149 -0.64 -3.87 -17.03
CA PHE A 149 -1.62 -4.11 -15.97
C PHE A 149 -2.91 -3.29 -16.15
N LEU A 150 -2.81 -1.95 -16.20
CA LEU A 150 -3.99 -1.09 -16.26
C LEU A 150 -4.84 -1.29 -17.53
N PRO A 151 -4.24 -1.47 -18.73
CA PRO A 151 -5.00 -1.82 -19.93
C PRO A 151 -5.70 -3.17 -19.81
N ARG A 152 -5.01 -4.20 -19.30
CA ARG A 152 -5.61 -5.53 -19.14
C ARG A 152 -6.80 -5.50 -18.17
N LEU A 153 -6.66 -4.84 -17.02
CA LEU A 153 -7.78 -4.69 -16.10
C LEU A 153 -8.92 -3.88 -16.72
N ALA A 154 -8.64 -2.85 -17.52
CA ALA A 154 -9.68 -2.07 -18.19
C ALA A 154 -10.49 -2.91 -19.19
N GLU A 155 -9.84 -3.84 -19.91
CA GLU A 155 -10.51 -4.81 -20.79
C GLU A 155 -11.44 -5.73 -19.99
N LEU A 156 -10.98 -6.24 -18.85
CA LEU A 156 -11.74 -7.14 -17.99
C LEU A 156 -12.89 -6.43 -17.25
N ASP A 157 -12.66 -5.19 -16.80
CA ASP A 157 -13.59 -4.38 -16.00
C ASP A 157 -14.95 -4.18 -16.71
N CYS A 158 -15.02 -4.32 -18.04
CA CYS A 158 -16.27 -4.25 -18.80
C CYS A 158 -17.28 -5.34 -18.41
N SER A 159 -16.80 -6.46 -17.85
CA SER A 159 -17.59 -7.64 -17.47
C SER A 159 -17.74 -7.79 -15.96
N VAL A 160 -17.22 -6.83 -15.17
CA VAL A 160 -17.15 -6.95 -13.72
C VAL A 160 -18.29 -6.18 -13.05
N PRO A 161 -18.99 -6.77 -12.07
CA PRO A 161 -20.00 -6.09 -11.28
C PRO A 161 -19.47 -4.83 -10.58
N GLN A 162 -20.29 -3.80 -10.56
CA GLN A 162 -19.92 -2.51 -9.98
C GLN A 162 -20.77 -2.17 -8.76
N TYR A 163 -20.15 -1.63 -7.71
CA TYR A 163 -20.85 -1.26 -6.47
C TYR A 163 -20.79 0.26 -6.24
N ASP A 164 -21.83 0.85 -5.68
CA ASP A 164 -21.85 2.27 -5.28
C ASP A 164 -21.14 2.48 -3.92
N PRO A 165 -20.98 3.73 -3.45
CA PRO A 165 -20.40 4.03 -2.14
C PRO A 165 -21.19 3.44 -0.95
N ASP A 166 -22.49 3.20 -1.13
CA ASP A 166 -23.40 2.61 -0.14
C ASP A 166 -23.37 1.06 -0.17
N ASN A 167 -22.56 0.48 -1.07
CA ASN A 167 -22.37 -0.96 -1.32
C ASN A 167 -23.52 -1.64 -2.06
N ASN A 168 -24.39 -0.88 -2.70
CA ASN A 168 -25.41 -1.43 -3.59
C ASN A 168 -24.79 -1.77 -4.93
N LEU A 169 -25.27 -2.86 -5.54
CA LEU A 169 -24.89 -3.27 -6.87
C LEU A 169 -25.49 -2.30 -7.90
N VAL A 170 -24.64 -1.67 -8.70
CA VAL A 170 -24.99 -0.64 -9.69
C VAL A 170 -25.19 -1.24 -11.08
N SER A 171 -24.36 -2.21 -11.43
CA SER A 171 -24.39 -2.84 -12.76
C SER A 171 -23.81 -4.25 -12.69
N THR A 172 -24.44 -5.17 -13.41
CA THR A 172 -23.97 -6.54 -13.67
C THR A 172 -23.82 -6.73 -15.18
N PRO A 173 -22.62 -6.56 -15.74
CA PRO A 173 -22.39 -6.89 -17.12
C PRO A 173 -22.21 -8.43 -17.28
N PRO A 174 -22.59 -9.01 -18.43
CA PRO A 174 -23.16 -8.36 -19.62
C PRO A 174 -24.71 -8.25 -19.60
N PRO A 175 -25.31 -7.29 -20.35
CA PRO A 175 -26.77 -7.18 -20.47
C PRO A 175 -27.38 -8.35 -21.25
N ALA A 176 -28.54 -8.84 -20.83
CA ALA A 176 -29.24 -9.99 -21.42
C ALA A 176 -29.84 -9.72 -22.83
N PRO A 177 -30.12 -10.76 -23.64
CA PRO A 177 -29.80 -12.17 -23.40
C PRO A 177 -28.52 -12.55 -24.13
N VAL A 178 -27.64 -13.26 -23.43
CA VAL A 178 -26.35 -13.62 -24.00
C VAL A 178 -26.13 -15.12 -23.82
N CYS A 179 -26.09 -15.85 -24.93
CA CYS A 179 -25.77 -17.27 -24.96
C CYS A 179 -24.25 -17.48 -24.89
N GLY A 180 -23.81 -18.41 -24.04
CA GLY A 180 -22.45 -18.93 -24.04
C GLY A 180 -21.59 -18.58 -22.81
N PRO A 181 -20.51 -19.34 -22.53
CA PRO A 181 -19.69 -19.21 -21.33
C PRO A 181 -19.01 -17.84 -21.19
N GLN A 182 -18.73 -17.16 -22.32
CA GLN A 182 -18.05 -15.87 -22.33
C GLN A 182 -18.92 -14.73 -21.78
N ASN A 183 -20.21 -14.95 -21.57
CA ASN A 183 -21.15 -13.92 -21.16
C ASN A 183 -21.63 -14.02 -19.71
N ARG A 184 -20.85 -14.69 -18.86
CA ARG A 184 -21.02 -14.68 -17.41
C ARG A 184 -20.29 -13.46 -16.81
N PRO A 185 -20.83 -12.82 -15.75
CA PRO A 185 -20.11 -11.77 -15.05
C PRO A 185 -18.75 -12.27 -14.56
N LEU A 186 -17.74 -11.42 -14.71
CA LEU A 186 -16.38 -11.69 -14.25
C LEU A 186 -16.22 -11.19 -12.81
N LEU A 187 -15.70 -12.04 -11.94
CA LEU A 187 -15.31 -11.69 -10.57
C LEU A 187 -13.80 -11.79 -10.41
N TYR A 188 -13.23 -10.84 -9.68
CA TYR A 188 -11.81 -10.89 -9.30
C TYR A 188 -11.64 -11.62 -7.97
N LEU A 189 -10.70 -12.56 -7.92
CA LEU A 189 -10.19 -13.16 -6.69
C LEU A 189 -8.81 -12.60 -6.39
N TYR A 190 -8.76 -11.64 -5.47
CA TYR A 190 -7.49 -11.05 -5.03
C TYR A 190 -6.85 -11.94 -3.99
N HIS A 191 -5.61 -12.36 -4.25
CA HIS A 191 -4.83 -13.23 -3.38
C HIS A 191 -3.69 -12.44 -2.74
N ASP A 192 -3.34 -12.81 -1.51
CA ASP A 192 -2.15 -12.34 -0.80
C ASP A 192 -1.90 -13.19 0.46
N GLU A 193 -0.72 -13.03 1.04
CA GLU A 193 -0.32 -13.69 2.28
C GLU A 193 0.01 -12.70 3.41
N SER A 194 -0.45 -12.99 4.62
CA SER A 194 -0.18 -12.16 5.79
C SER A 194 0.21 -12.98 7.01
N THR A 195 1.24 -12.52 7.73
CA THR A 195 1.69 -13.13 8.99
C THR A 195 1.08 -12.47 10.22
N PHE A 196 0.62 -13.30 11.16
CA PHE A 196 0.17 -12.93 12.49
C PHE A 196 1.14 -13.42 13.55
N TYR A 197 1.54 -12.53 14.45
CA TYR A 197 2.47 -12.82 15.54
C TYR A 197 1.77 -12.89 16.89
N ALA A 198 2.16 -13.85 17.73
CA ALA A 198 1.56 -14.07 19.05
C ALA A 198 1.60 -12.83 19.95
N HIS A 199 2.63 -11.99 19.80
CA HIS A 199 2.80 -10.78 20.60
C HIS A 199 2.34 -9.48 19.90
N ASP A 200 1.79 -9.54 18.68
CA ASP A 200 1.24 -8.34 18.01
C ASP A 200 -0.04 -7.88 18.73
N ARG A 201 0.08 -6.83 19.56
CA ARG A 201 -0.96 -6.38 20.49
C ARG A 201 -1.05 -4.87 20.58
N ARG A 202 -2.16 -4.38 21.14
CA ARG A 202 -2.33 -2.96 21.46
C ARG A 202 -1.29 -2.53 22.48
N GLU A 203 -0.39 -1.63 22.08
CA GLU A 203 0.70 -1.18 22.94
C GLU A 203 0.38 0.06 23.79
N LYS A 204 -0.65 0.82 23.40
CA LYS A 204 -1.05 2.07 24.07
C LYS A 204 -2.32 1.84 24.88
N ARG A 205 -2.28 2.24 26.17
CA ARG A 205 -3.43 2.22 27.08
C ARG A 205 -3.26 3.26 28.19
N TRP A 206 -4.35 3.57 28.86
CA TRP A 206 -4.29 4.28 30.13
C TRP A 206 -3.73 3.35 31.22
N VAL A 207 -2.86 3.90 32.07
CA VAL A 207 -2.17 3.19 33.14
C VAL A 207 -2.46 3.94 34.44
N ALA A 208 -2.88 3.23 35.48
CA ALA A 208 -3.13 3.85 36.78
C ALA A 208 -1.80 4.27 37.45
N PRO A 209 -1.77 5.34 38.28
CA PRO A 209 -0.52 5.83 38.89
C PRO A 209 0.27 4.79 39.68
N ASN A 210 -0.42 3.79 40.26
CA ASN A 210 0.19 2.76 41.10
C ASN A 210 0.45 1.43 40.36
N GLU A 211 0.17 1.37 39.06
CA GLU A 211 0.36 0.16 38.29
C GLU A 211 1.84 -0.06 37.97
N LYS A 212 2.39 -1.21 38.36
CA LYS A 212 3.81 -1.54 38.17
C LYS A 212 4.07 -2.02 36.74
N ALA A 213 5.25 -1.68 36.23
CA ALA A 213 5.71 -2.19 34.94
C ALA A 213 5.89 -3.72 34.98
N VAL A 214 5.22 -4.42 34.08
CA VAL A 214 5.37 -5.88 33.90
C VAL A 214 6.36 -6.13 32.75
N PRO A 215 7.36 -7.01 32.91
CA PRO A 215 8.27 -7.38 31.83
C PRO A 215 7.52 -7.91 30.60
N ARG A 216 7.85 -7.38 29.42
CA ARG A 216 7.31 -7.91 28.16
C ARG A 216 8.16 -9.09 27.69
N LYS A 217 7.50 -10.12 27.14
CA LYS A 217 8.20 -11.21 26.45
C LYS A 217 8.99 -10.63 25.27
N LYS A 218 10.25 -11.05 25.13
CA LYS A 218 11.15 -10.57 24.08
C LYS A 218 10.73 -11.13 22.71
N GLY A 219 10.79 -10.30 21.68
CA GLY A 219 10.48 -10.67 20.29
C GLY A 219 8.98 -10.78 20.00
N GLU A 220 8.65 -11.14 18.77
CA GLU A 220 7.26 -11.16 18.27
C GLU A 220 6.49 -12.45 18.66
N GLY A 221 7.19 -13.44 19.23
CA GLY A 221 6.62 -14.74 19.60
C GLY A 221 6.45 -15.66 18.41
N LYS A 222 5.61 -16.70 18.56
CA LYS A 222 5.25 -17.61 17.46
C LYS A 222 4.49 -16.84 16.36
N SER A 223 4.64 -17.28 15.11
CA SER A 223 3.90 -16.74 13.98
C SER A 223 3.07 -17.81 13.26
N LEU A 224 1.97 -17.36 12.66
CA LEU A 224 1.20 -18.09 11.67
C LEU A 224 1.07 -17.21 10.43
N MET A 225 1.37 -17.78 9.27
CA MET A 225 1.09 -17.14 7.99
C MET A 225 -0.28 -17.61 7.49
N VAL A 226 -1.05 -16.71 6.92
CA VAL A 226 -2.32 -17.01 6.26
C VAL A 226 -2.21 -16.56 4.82
N ALA A 227 -2.48 -17.47 3.88
CA ALA A 227 -2.73 -17.13 2.48
C ALA A 227 -4.22 -17.29 2.21
N ASP A 228 -4.86 -16.32 1.57
CA ASP A 228 -6.29 -16.37 1.30
C ASP A 228 -6.68 -15.54 0.07
N LEU A 229 -7.93 -15.68 -0.37
CA LEU A 229 -8.49 -14.90 -1.46
C LEU A 229 -9.71 -14.10 -0.99
N ILE A 230 -9.90 -12.92 -1.57
CA ILE A 230 -11.12 -12.11 -1.39
C ILE A 230 -11.83 -11.85 -2.71
N CYS A 231 -13.15 -11.74 -2.64
CA CYS A 231 -14.04 -11.33 -3.71
C CYS A 231 -14.95 -10.19 -3.21
N PRO A 232 -15.13 -9.10 -3.96
CA PRO A 232 -16.09 -8.04 -3.61
C PRO A 232 -17.53 -8.54 -3.42
N GLU A 233 -17.89 -9.66 -4.05
CA GLU A 233 -19.23 -10.23 -3.90
C GLU A 233 -19.37 -11.11 -2.65
N PHE A 234 -18.34 -11.89 -2.31
CA PHE A 234 -18.42 -12.94 -1.28
C PHE A 234 -17.65 -12.63 0.01
N GLY A 235 -16.76 -11.64 0.01
CA GLY A 235 -15.82 -11.40 1.10
C GLY A 235 -14.62 -12.35 1.00
N TRP A 236 -14.24 -13.00 2.11
CA TRP A 236 -13.27 -14.11 2.06
C TRP A 236 -13.84 -15.26 1.21
N PHE A 237 -13.03 -15.78 0.29
CA PHE A 237 -13.52 -16.74 -0.69
C PHE A 237 -13.66 -18.15 -0.09
N GLN A 238 -14.85 -18.72 -0.23
CA GLN A 238 -15.23 -20.03 0.29
C GLN A 238 -16.41 -20.60 -0.51
N SER A 239 -16.72 -21.88 -0.29
CA SER A 239 -17.90 -22.55 -0.85
C SER A 239 -19.21 -21.89 -0.38
N LYS A 240 -20.30 -22.13 -1.11
CA LYS A 240 -21.63 -21.56 -0.81
C LYS A 240 -22.16 -21.97 0.56
N ASP A 241 -21.83 -23.18 1.01
CA ASP A 241 -22.14 -23.71 2.35
C ASP A 241 -21.19 -23.22 3.45
N GLY A 242 -20.06 -22.62 3.09
CA GLY A 242 -19.00 -22.19 4.01
C GLY A 242 -18.15 -23.34 4.60
N GLU A 243 -18.29 -24.57 4.12
CA GLU A 243 -17.55 -25.74 4.64
C GLU A 243 -16.16 -25.91 4.01
N ARG A 244 -15.96 -25.45 2.78
CA ARG A 244 -14.69 -25.49 2.05
C ARG A 244 -14.16 -24.07 1.85
N SER A 245 -12.86 -23.89 2.08
CA SER A 245 -12.17 -22.63 1.80
C SER A 245 -10.82 -22.91 1.17
N ALA A 246 -10.37 -22.01 0.29
CA ALA A 246 -9.01 -22.01 -0.23
C ALA A 246 -8.01 -21.37 0.76
N ARG A 247 -8.43 -21.00 1.98
CA ARG A 247 -7.53 -20.44 3.00
C ARG A 247 -6.48 -21.46 3.41
N VAL A 248 -5.21 -21.04 3.37
CA VAL A 248 -4.08 -21.83 3.87
C VAL A 248 -3.53 -21.19 5.14
N ILE A 249 -3.45 -21.96 6.23
CA ILE A 249 -2.74 -21.57 7.46
C ILE A 249 -1.41 -22.30 7.47
N PHE A 250 -0.32 -21.54 7.39
CA PHE A 250 1.03 -22.06 7.22
C PHE A 250 1.92 -21.74 8.42
N ARG A 251 2.60 -22.75 8.95
CA ARG A 251 3.51 -22.63 10.10
C ARG A 251 4.94 -22.49 9.61
N ALA A 252 5.34 -21.27 9.28
CA ALA A 252 6.68 -21.01 8.76
C ALA A 252 7.80 -21.42 9.74
N GLY A 253 8.86 -22.05 9.19
CA GLY A 253 10.09 -22.39 9.91
C GLY A 253 10.63 -23.79 9.58
N LYS A 254 11.97 -23.96 9.64
CA LYS A 254 12.67 -25.23 9.31
C LYS A 254 12.22 -26.43 10.15
N ALA A 255 11.82 -26.20 11.40
CA ALA A 255 11.29 -27.23 12.30
C ALA A 255 9.74 -27.29 12.32
N ARG A 256 9.10 -26.67 11.32
CA ARG A 256 7.64 -26.58 11.14
C ARG A 256 7.33 -26.92 9.68
N ASP A 257 6.50 -26.13 8.99
CA ASP A 257 6.05 -26.42 7.63
C ASP A 257 7.07 -25.98 6.55
N GLY A 258 8.20 -25.39 6.95
CA GLY A 258 9.25 -24.95 6.03
C GLY A 258 9.01 -23.55 5.47
N TYR A 259 9.10 -23.40 4.15
CA TYR A 259 8.88 -22.16 3.40
C TYR A 259 7.67 -22.32 2.48
N PHE A 260 6.86 -21.28 2.35
CA PHE A 260 5.74 -21.28 1.42
C PHE A 260 6.27 -21.22 -0.01
N THR A 261 5.91 -22.20 -0.83
CA THR A 261 6.47 -22.43 -2.17
C THR A 261 5.46 -22.10 -3.27
N ASN A 262 5.92 -22.09 -4.53
CA ASN A 262 5.01 -21.99 -5.66
C ASN A 262 4.02 -23.18 -5.73
N GLN A 263 4.40 -24.37 -5.27
CA GLN A 263 3.49 -25.52 -5.25
C GLN A 263 2.32 -25.27 -4.30
N ASP A 264 2.58 -24.71 -3.12
CA ASP A 264 1.51 -24.36 -2.17
C ASP A 264 0.51 -23.35 -2.79
N ILE A 265 0.99 -22.41 -3.61
CA ILE A 265 0.14 -21.49 -4.37
C ILE A 265 -0.68 -22.25 -5.41
N LEU A 266 -0.09 -23.16 -6.18
CA LEU A 266 -0.82 -23.96 -7.18
C LEU A 266 -1.90 -24.85 -6.53
N ASP A 267 -1.60 -25.45 -5.38
CA ASP A 267 -2.53 -26.29 -4.63
C ASP A 267 -3.69 -25.44 -4.08
N GLN A 268 -3.38 -24.25 -3.57
CA GLN A 268 -4.38 -23.28 -3.14
C GLN A 268 -5.29 -22.83 -4.29
N LEU A 269 -4.71 -22.49 -5.45
CA LEU A 269 -5.46 -22.09 -6.63
C LEU A 269 -6.30 -23.26 -7.20
N THR A 270 -5.80 -24.49 -7.12
CA THR A 270 -6.60 -25.69 -7.47
C THR A 270 -7.86 -25.76 -6.63
N THR A 271 -7.72 -25.63 -5.30
CA THR A 271 -8.86 -25.61 -4.38
C THR A 271 -9.84 -24.48 -4.69
N ALA A 272 -9.32 -23.27 -4.99
CA ALA A 272 -10.15 -22.14 -5.34
C ALA A 272 -10.91 -22.36 -6.66
N MET A 273 -10.24 -22.90 -7.70
CA MET A 273 -10.85 -23.23 -8.99
C MET A 273 -11.92 -24.33 -8.87
N ASP A 274 -11.68 -25.34 -8.02
CA ASP A 274 -12.68 -26.38 -7.74
C ASP A 274 -13.95 -25.79 -7.13
N ILE A 275 -13.80 -24.86 -6.18
CA ILE A 275 -14.94 -24.12 -5.60
C ILE A 275 -15.63 -23.25 -6.67
N CYS A 276 -14.86 -22.55 -7.51
CA CYS A 276 -15.43 -21.72 -8.59
C CYS A 276 -16.31 -22.55 -9.55
N GLU A 277 -15.83 -23.70 -10.00
CA GLU A 277 -16.53 -24.56 -10.95
C GLU A 277 -17.76 -25.25 -10.34
N SER A 278 -17.62 -25.75 -9.10
CA SER A 278 -18.69 -26.50 -8.44
C SER A 278 -19.79 -25.59 -7.88
N ASP A 279 -19.42 -24.52 -7.20
CA ASP A 279 -20.35 -23.71 -6.43
C ASP A 279 -20.79 -22.47 -7.17
N TYR A 280 -19.97 -21.92 -8.06
CA TYR A 280 -20.22 -20.64 -8.72
C TYR A 280 -20.20 -20.70 -10.26
N PRO A 281 -20.84 -21.70 -10.90
CA PRO A 281 -20.81 -21.86 -12.36
C PRO A 281 -21.45 -20.69 -13.12
N GLU A 282 -22.22 -19.84 -12.46
CA GLU A 282 -22.82 -18.63 -13.03
C GLU A 282 -21.82 -17.49 -13.27
N TYR A 283 -20.61 -17.57 -12.70
CA TYR A 283 -19.57 -16.55 -12.82
C TYR A 283 -18.37 -17.04 -13.63
N ARG A 284 -17.58 -16.09 -14.13
CA ARG A 284 -16.18 -16.29 -14.52
C ARG A 284 -15.29 -15.69 -13.44
N PHE A 285 -14.07 -16.21 -13.30
CA PHE A 285 -13.12 -15.70 -12.32
C PHE A 285 -11.78 -15.36 -12.95
N CYS A 286 -11.19 -14.27 -12.47
CA CYS A 286 -9.81 -13.87 -12.74
C CYS A 286 -9.06 -13.76 -11.41
N PHE A 287 -7.97 -14.50 -11.28
CA PHE A 287 -7.08 -14.41 -10.12
C PHE A 287 -6.19 -13.18 -10.25
N VAL A 288 -6.11 -12.38 -9.19
CA VAL A 288 -5.23 -11.21 -9.12
C VAL A 288 -4.22 -11.47 -8.02
N LEU A 289 -2.95 -11.66 -8.38
CA LEU A 289 -1.89 -12.12 -7.49
C LEU A 289 -0.75 -11.11 -7.37
N ASP A 290 0.05 -11.21 -6.31
CA ASP A 290 1.25 -10.38 -6.18
C ASP A 290 2.33 -10.75 -7.20
N ASN A 291 3.18 -9.77 -7.53
CA ASN A 291 4.33 -9.91 -8.43
C ASN A 291 5.60 -10.28 -7.64
N ALA A 292 5.43 -11.28 -6.77
CA ALA A 292 6.50 -11.89 -6.02
C ALA A 292 7.16 -13.02 -6.82
N THR A 293 8.41 -13.33 -6.47
CA THR A 293 9.19 -14.36 -7.17
C THR A 293 8.60 -15.77 -7.06
N THR A 294 7.87 -16.05 -5.98
CA THR A 294 7.15 -17.32 -5.78
C THR A 294 5.95 -17.45 -6.72
N HIS A 295 5.19 -16.38 -6.92
CA HIS A 295 4.07 -16.32 -7.85
C HIS A 295 4.51 -16.39 -9.31
N LEU A 296 5.63 -15.73 -9.62
CA LEU A 296 6.20 -15.68 -10.97
C LEU A 296 7.11 -16.86 -11.32
N LYS A 297 7.06 -17.96 -10.57
CA LYS A 297 7.87 -19.14 -10.88
C LYS A 297 7.46 -19.66 -12.27
N ARG A 298 8.44 -19.82 -13.15
CA ARG A 298 8.31 -20.51 -14.44
C ARG A 298 8.68 -21.99 -14.26
N ALA A 299 8.32 -22.82 -15.23
CA ALA A 299 8.78 -24.21 -15.26
C ALA A 299 10.31 -24.29 -15.11
N ASP A 300 10.83 -25.33 -14.47
CA ASP A 300 12.26 -25.42 -14.16
C ASP A 300 13.13 -25.43 -15.44
N ASP A 301 12.60 -25.95 -16.55
CA ASP A 301 13.23 -25.99 -17.87
C ASP A 301 12.90 -24.76 -18.75
N ALA A 302 12.23 -23.75 -18.21
CA ALA A 302 11.78 -22.58 -18.95
C ALA A 302 12.94 -21.79 -19.59
N LEU A 303 12.64 -21.18 -20.74
CA LEU A 303 13.60 -20.34 -21.47
C LEU A 303 14.00 -19.11 -20.65
N SER A 304 15.31 -18.85 -20.62
CA SER A 304 15.87 -17.67 -19.98
C SER A 304 17.16 -17.25 -20.66
N ALA A 305 17.21 -15.98 -21.10
CA ALA A 305 18.44 -15.39 -21.64
C ALA A 305 19.50 -15.11 -20.55
N ARG A 306 19.15 -15.30 -19.28
CA ARG A 306 20.02 -14.95 -18.15
C ARG A 306 21.14 -15.98 -18.00
N HIS A 307 22.38 -15.49 -17.86
CA HIS A 307 23.60 -16.28 -17.70
C HIS A 307 24.01 -17.17 -18.90
N MET A 308 23.27 -17.17 -20.01
CA MET A 308 23.65 -17.91 -21.23
C MET A 308 25.04 -17.49 -21.72
N SER A 309 25.87 -18.46 -22.12
CA SER A 309 27.17 -18.19 -22.73
C SER A 309 27.01 -17.64 -24.15
N LYS A 310 27.93 -16.78 -24.59
CA LYS A 310 27.93 -16.24 -25.97
C LYS A 310 28.19 -17.34 -27.00
N GLY A 311 29.23 -18.15 -26.79
CA GLY A 311 29.58 -19.29 -27.63
C GLY A 311 29.27 -20.62 -26.94
N PRO A 312 29.60 -21.74 -27.61
CA PRO A 312 29.42 -23.06 -27.05
C PRO A 312 30.13 -23.20 -25.70
N THR A 313 29.54 -24.00 -24.80
CA THR A 313 30.14 -24.27 -23.50
C THR A 313 31.45 -25.05 -23.64
N ARG A 314 32.41 -24.77 -22.74
CA ARG A 314 33.77 -25.33 -22.81
C ARG A 314 33.78 -26.87 -22.72
N PRO A 315 34.77 -27.54 -23.33
CA PRO A 315 35.02 -28.97 -23.10
C PRO A 315 35.18 -29.25 -21.60
N GLY A 316 34.45 -30.25 -21.07
CA GLY A 316 34.43 -30.60 -19.64
C GLY A 316 33.32 -29.93 -18.80
N ASN A 317 32.58 -28.95 -19.35
CA ASN A 317 31.36 -28.41 -18.76
C ASN A 317 30.31 -28.16 -19.87
N PRO A 318 29.86 -29.22 -20.57
CA PRO A 318 29.17 -29.11 -21.86
C PRO A 318 27.73 -28.58 -21.77
N MET A 319 27.20 -28.40 -20.55
CA MET A 319 25.79 -28.06 -20.38
C MET A 319 25.66 -26.68 -19.74
N PHE A 320 25.26 -25.69 -20.54
CA PHE A 320 24.49 -24.58 -19.98
C PHE A 320 23.11 -25.13 -19.62
N GLY A 321 22.63 -24.87 -18.41
CA GLY A 321 21.43 -25.50 -17.88
C GLY A 321 20.98 -24.82 -16.60
N VAL A 322 19.73 -25.05 -16.24
CA VAL A 322 19.10 -24.46 -15.06
C VAL A 322 19.39 -25.35 -13.86
N GLU A 323 19.80 -24.75 -12.75
CA GLU A 323 19.87 -25.48 -11.49
C GLU A 323 18.47 -25.64 -10.92
N THR A 324 18.02 -26.88 -10.75
CA THR A 324 16.79 -27.20 -10.03
C THR A 324 17.09 -27.94 -8.74
N ASN A 325 16.17 -27.86 -7.78
CA ASN A 325 16.27 -28.59 -6.53
C ASN A 325 15.87 -30.05 -6.79
N VAL A 326 16.70 -30.99 -6.37
CA VAL A 326 16.33 -32.41 -6.40
C VAL A 326 15.24 -32.64 -5.37
N THR A 327 14.10 -33.17 -5.81
CA THR A 327 12.97 -33.53 -4.95
C THR A 327 12.95 -35.04 -4.70
N GLY A 328 12.68 -35.43 -3.46
CA GLY A 328 12.49 -36.82 -3.08
C GLY A 328 11.14 -37.38 -3.56
N PRO A 329 10.88 -38.68 -3.33
CA PRO A 329 9.60 -39.33 -3.66
C PRO A 329 8.39 -38.68 -2.95
N ASP A 330 8.64 -37.96 -1.86
CA ASP A 330 7.65 -37.22 -1.06
C ASP A 330 7.43 -35.77 -1.55
N GLY A 331 8.04 -35.39 -2.67
CA GLY A 331 7.98 -34.04 -3.23
C GLY A 331 8.81 -33.00 -2.47
N LYS A 332 9.56 -33.40 -1.43
CA LYS A 332 10.34 -32.46 -0.62
C LYS A 332 11.76 -32.30 -1.15
N PRO A 333 12.40 -31.12 -0.96
CA PRO A 333 13.79 -30.94 -1.34
C PRO A 333 14.72 -31.91 -0.62
N VAL A 334 15.60 -32.59 -1.36
CA VAL A 334 16.65 -33.43 -0.82
C VAL A 334 17.78 -32.53 -0.32
N TYR A 335 18.32 -32.83 0.86
CA TYR A 335 19.43 -32.08 1.44
C TYR A 335 20.72 -32.88 1.38
N ARG A 336 21.83 -32.18 1.11
CA ARG A 336 23.19 -32.70 1.26
C ARG A 336 23.55 -32.84 2.74
N PRO A 337 24.60 -33.62 3.08
CA PRO A 337 25.08 -33.75 4.46
C PRO A 337 25.45 -32.42 5.15
N ASP A 338 25.79 -31.38 4.37
CA ASP A 338 26.09 -30.02 4.87
C ASP A 338 24.82 -29.19 5.17
N GLY A 339 23.63 -29.77 4.99
CA GLY A 339 22.35 -29.12 5.20
C GLY A 339 21.90 -28.19 4.07
N LYS A 340 22.62 -28.12 2.94
CA LYS A 340 22.19 -27.38 1.76
C LYS A 340 21.30 -28.22 0.86
N ILE A 341 20.37 -27.59 0.15
CA ILE A 341 19.52 -28.28 -0.83
C ILE A 341 20.40 -28.87 -1.94
N LEU A 342 20.20 -30.16 -2.23
CA LEU A 342 20.81 -30.84 -3.36
C LEU A 342 20.18 -30.29 -4.63
N LYS A 343 21.03 -29.79 -5.52
CA LYS A 343 20.63 -29.28 -6.82
C LYS A 343 21.20 -30.15 -7.93
N GLU A 344 20.42 -30.31 -8.98
CA GLU A 344 20.84 -30.88 -10.25
C GLU A 344 20.75 -29.84 -11.35
N LYS A 345 21.43 -30.10 -12.47
CA LYS A 345 21.43 -29.21 -13.62
C LYS A 345 20.61 -29.85 -14.72
N ILE A 346 19.57 -29.17 -15.19
CA ILE A 346 18.70 -29.64 -16.28
C ILE A 346 18.87 -28.76 -17.52
N ARG A 347 18.50 -29.29 -18.68
CA ARG A 347 18.47 -28.52 -19.93
C ARG A 347 17.25 -27.60 -19.95
N MET A 348 17.41 -26.42 -20.55
CA MET A 348 16.23 -25.65 -20.93
C MET A 348 15.51 -26.35 -22.09
N ARG A 349 14.19 -26.21 -22.15
CA ARG A 349 13.38 -26.64 -23.28
C ARG A 349 13.77 -25.94 -24.57
N ASP A 350 13.35 -26.51 -25.69
CA ASP A 350 13.59 -25.90 -27.00
C ASP A 350 12.90 -24.53 -27.11
N ALA A 351 13.57 -23.63 -27.81
CA ALA A 351 13.05 -22.32 -28.16
C ALA A 351 12.16 -22.41 -29.41
N ARG A 352 11.54 -21.30 -29.82
CA ARG A 352 10.75 -21.26 -31.06
C ARG A 352 11.30 -20.21 -32.02
N LEU A 353 11.50 -20.60 -33.27
CA LEU A 353 11.82 -19.67 -34.35
C LEU A 353 10.59 -18.81 -34.71
N PRO A 354 10.78 -17.68 -35.42
CA PRO A 354 9.66 -16.82 -35.84
C PRO A 354 8.60 -17.52 -36.70
N ASP A 355 8.97 -18.60 -37.40
CA ASP A 355 8.07 -19.45 -38.18
C ASP A 355 7.33 -20.51 -37.34
N GLY A 356 7.55 -20.52 -36.02
CA GLY A 356 6.94 -21.45 -35.07
C GLY A 356 7.70 -22.78 -34.90
N THR A 357 8.72 -23.04 -35.71
CA THR A 357 9.48 -24.29 -35.64
C THR A 357 10.35 -24.36 -34.38
N PRO A 358 10.56 -25.54 -33.79
CA PRO A 358 11.42 -25.68 -32.62
C PRO A 358 12.88 -25.34 -32.95
N GLN A 359 13.50 -24.49 -32.13
CA GLN A 359 14.93 -24.23 -32.14
C GLN A 359 15.58 -24.93 -30.96
N SER A 360 16.33 -26.01 -31.22
CA SER A 360 17.11 -26.62 -30.15
C SER A 360 18.26 -25.74 -29.71
N LEU A 361 18.35 -25.55 -28.39
CA LEU A 361 19.41 -24.77 -27.74
C LEU A 361 20.75 -25.51 -27.66
N TYR A 362 20.69 -26.83 -27.89
CA TYR A 362 21.82 -27.74 -27.81
C TYR A 362 22.05 -28.36 -29.20
N PHE A 363 23.28 -28.76 -29.49
CA PHE A 363 23.55 -29.52 -30.70
C PHE A 363 22.85 -30.87 -30.63
N THR A 364 22.15 -31.24 -31.70
CA THR A 364 21.36 -32.47 -31.79
C THR A 364 22.27 -33.71 -31.93
N GLN A 365 21.69 -34.90 -31.75
CA GLN A 365 22.40 -36.15 -32.06
C GLN A 365 22.89 -36.13 -33.51
N GLY A 366 24.11 -36.64 -33.73
CA GLY A 366 24.79 -36.63 -35.03
C GLY A 366 25.75 -35.45 -35.26
N HIS A 367 25.72 -34.42 -34.41
CA HIS A 367 26.73 -33.36 -34.42
C HIS A 367 27.97 -33.76 -33.61
N PRO A 368 29.21 -33.37 -33.99
CA PRO A 368 30.42 -33.65 -33.21
C PRO A 368 30.32 -33.18 -31.75
N ASP A 369 29.64 -32.06 -31.52
CA ASP A 369 29.39 -31.47 -30.21
C ASP A 369 27.99 -31.81 -29.65
N ALA A 370 27.40 -32.97 -29.99
CA ALA A 370 26.05 -33.33 -29.56
C ALA A 370 25.85 -33.17 -28.04
N GLY A 371 24.74 -32.53 -27.65
CA GLY A 371 24.40 -32.22 -26.26
C GLY A 371 25.09 -30.98 -25.68
N VAL A 372 26.05 -30.37 -26.40
CA VAL A 372 26.68 -29.11 -26.01
C VAL A 372 25.72 -27.95 -26.28
N PHE A 373 25.64 -26.98 -25.37
CA PHE A 373 24.87 -25.76 -25.59
C PHE A 373 25.51 -24.92 -26.70
N LYS A 374 24.72 -24.43 -27.67
CA LYS A 374 25.22 -23.73 -28.87
C LYS A 374 25.80 -22.34 -28.59
N GLY A 375 25.30 -21.65 -27.57
CA GLY A 375 25.66 -20.25 -27.30
C GLY A 375 24.75 -19.23 -27.98
N MET A 376 24.52 -18.09 -27.33
CA MET A 376 23.61 -17.06 -27.81
C MET A 376 23.94 -16.54 -29.22
N ALA A 377 25.21 -16.42 -29.58
CA ALA A 377 25.60 -15.88 -30.88
C ALA A 377 25.14 -16.78 -32.03
N GLN A 378 25.31 -18.10 -31.89
CA GLN A 378 24.86 -19.06 -32.89
C GLN A 378 23.33 -19.11 -32.95
N LEU A 379 22.65 -19.14 -31.80
CA LEU A 379 21.18 -19.14 -31.75
C LEU A 379 20.57 -17.90 -32.41
N LEU A 380 21.23 -16.75 -32.29
CA LEU A 380 20.82 -15.51 -32.94
C LEU A 380 21.11 -15.53 -34.45
N GLU A 381 22.22 -16.11 -34.90
CA GLU A 381 22.49 -16.31 -36.33
C GLU A 381 21.46 -17.25 -36.98
N GLU A 382 21.09 -18.34 -36.30
CA GLU A 382 20.02 -19.25 -36.73
C GLU A 382 18.66 -18.54 -36.84
N ARG A 383 18.46 -17.44 -36.10
CA ARG A 383 17.27 -16.57 -36.16
C ARG A 383 17.37 -15.44 -37.21
N GLY A 384 18.44 -15.40 -38.00
CA GLY A 384 18.64 -14.38 -39.03
C GLY A 384 19.30 -13.08 -38.54
N PHE A 385 19.77 -13.03 -37.29
CA PHE A 385 20.57 -11.88 -36.82
C PHE A 385 22.03 -12.03 -37.24
N HIS A 386 22.28 -11.74 -38.53
CA HIS A 386 23.63 -11.73 -39.08
C HIS A 386 24.53 -10.79 -38.27
N GLY A 387 25.67 -11.32 -37.86
CA GLY A 387 26.67 -10.61 -37.09
C GLY A 387 26.48 -10.64 -35.57
N ALA A 388 25.62 -11.52 -35.06
CA ALA A 388 25.50 -11.76 -33.62
C ALA A 388 26.84 -12.17 -32.96
N ARG A 389 27.75 -12.79 -33.71
CA ARG A 389 29.12 -13.10 -33.23
C ARG A 389 29.97 -11.88 -32.94
N GLN A 390 29.75 -10.73 -33.58
CA GLN A 390 30.50 -9.51 -33.27
C GLN A 390 29.93 -8.78 -32.06
N LEU A 391 28.69 -9.06 -31.66
CA LEU A 391 28.13 -8.52 -30.43
C LEU A 391 28.86 -9.06 -29.20
N ARG A 392 29.00 -8.22 -28.17
CA ARG A 392 29.42 -8.70 -26.84
C ARG A 392 28.36 -9.63 -26.24
N ALA A 393 28.77 -10.51 -25.33
CA ALA A 393 27.87 -11.45 -24.64
C ALA A 393 26.76 -10.70 -23.89
N GLU A 394 27.18 -9.78 -23.01
CA GLU A 394 26.30 -8.90 -22.24
C GLU A 394 26.95 -7.53 -22.02
N CYS A 395 26.14 -6.52 -21.70
CA CYS A 395 26.65 -5.21 -21.29
C CYS A 395 27.20 -5.24 -19.85
N PRO A 396 28.20 -4.40 -19.52
CA PRO A 396 28.79 -4.36 -18.18
C PRO A 396 27.74 -4.22 -17.07
N GLY A 397 27.81 -5.10 -16.08
CA GLY A 397 26.88 -5.12 -14.94
C GLY A 397 25.41 -5.38 -15.30
N PHE A 398 25.13 -5.97 -16.46
CA PHE A 398 23.77 -6.16 -17.01
C PHE A 398 22.98 -4.85 -17.18
N LYS A 399 23.68 -3.72 -17.30
CA LYS A 399 23.10 -2.40 -17.53
C LYS A 399 23.13 -2.11 -19.04
N CYS A 400 22.15 -2.61 -19.75
CA CYS A 400 21.99 -2.29 -21.18
C CYS A 400 21.50 -0.84 -21.32
N PRO A 401 21.99 -0.07 -22.32
CA PRO A 401 21.45 1.25 -22.59
C PRO A 401 19.92 1.19 -22.82
N PRO A 402 19.15 2.13 -22.28
CA PRO A 402 17.71 2.22 -22.56
C PRO A 402 17.47 2.30 -24.08
N LEU A 403 16.39 1.67 -24.57
CA LEU A 403 15.99 1.62 -25.98
C LEU A 403 16.96 0.90 -26.94
N ALA A 404 18.18 0.54 -26.52
CA ALA A 404 19.09 -0.23 -27.35
C ALA A 404 18.68 -1.72 -27.36
N GLU A 405 18.09 -2.17 -28.46
CA GLU A 405 17.63 -3.55 -28.60
C GLU A 405 18.76 -4.54 -28.97
N ARG A 406 19.84 -4.05 -29.58
CA ARG A 406 20.93 -4.87 -30.14
C ARG A 406 22.31 -4.61 -29.50
N CYS A 407 22.35 -4.11 -28.26
CA CYS A 407 23.62 -3.73 -27.60
C CYS A 407 24.51 -4.92 -27.20
N CYS A 408 23.94 -6.12 -27.05
CA CYS A 408 24.62 -7.38 -26.74
C CYS A 408 23.76 -8.59 -27.12
N CYS A 409 24.36 -9.78 -27.24
CA CYS A 409 23.64 -11.02 -27.56
C CYS A 409 22.51 -11.28 -26.55
N ARG A 410 22.77 -11.10 -25.25
CA ARG A 410 21.79 -11.34 -24.18
C ARG A 410 20.56 -10.45 -24.31
N ARG A 411 20.72 -9.15 -24.58
CA ARG A 411 19.59 -8.22 -24.73
C ARG A 411 18.75 -8.56 -25.96
N LEU A 412 19.41 -8.85 -27.07
CA LEU A 412 18.74 -9.20 -28.31
C LEU A 412 17.95 -10.51 -28.20
N LEU A 413 18.54 -11.53 -27.58
CA LEU A 413 17.87 -12.80 -27.34
C LEU A 413 16.74 -12.68 -26.31
N TYR A 414 16.95 -11.94 -25.23
CA TYR A 414 15.92 -11.68 -24.22
C TYR A 414 14.67 -10.99 -24.79
N ASN A 415 14.85 -10.11 -25.77
CA ASN A 415 13.76 -9.40 -26.43
C ASN A 415 13.04 -10.24 -27.50
N GLN A 416 13.49 -11.48 -27.78
CA GLN A 416 12.74 -12.39 -28.66
C GLN A 416 11.43 -12.81 -27.98
N PRO A 417 10.31 -12.93 -28.73
CA PRO A 417 9.00 -13.22 -28.15
C PRO A 417 8.98 -14.46 -27.25
N ASP A 418 9.54 -15.57 -27.71
CA ASP A 418 9.57 -16.84 -26.98
C ASP A 418 10.41 -16.82 -25.69
N PHE A 419 11.39 -15.91 -25.58
CA PHE A 419 12.16 -15.70 -24.35
C PHE A 419 11.49 -14.70 -23.39
N ARG A 420 10.72 -13.75 -23.92
CA ARG A 420 10.04 -12.71 -23.15
C ARG A 420 8.73 -13.23 -22.56
N GLU A 421 7.92 -13.89 -23.38
CA GLU A 421 6.54 -14.30 -23.15
C GLU A 421 6.46 -15.73 -22.61
N VAL A 422 7.40 -16.09 -21.73
CA VAL A 422 7.36 -17.38 -21.04
C VAL A 422 6.39 -17.28 -19.88
N GLU A 423 5.27 -17.98 -20.02
CA GLU A 423 4.26 -18.11 -18.96
C GLU A 423 4.85 -18.70 -17.68
N THR A 424 4.33 -18.21 -16.57
CA THR A 424 4.53 -18.75 -15.23
C THR A 424 3.74 -20.05 -15.07
N LEU A 425 4.10 -20.82 -14.04
CA LEU A 425 3.35 -22.01 -13.66
C LEU A 425 1.92 -21.65 -13.24
N VAL A 426 1.74 -20.51 -12.56
CA VAL A 426 0.41 -20.01 -12.18
C VAL A 426 -0.45 -19.72 -13.41
N GLU A 427 0.07 -18.97 -14.39
CA GLU A 427 -0.65 -18.71 -15.64
C GLU A 427 -1.02 -20.02 -16.35
N THR A 428 -0.04 -20.91 -16.54
CA THR A 428 -0.27 -22.19 -17.21
C THR A 428 -1.32 -23.04 -16.48
N HIS A 429 -1.27 -23.07 -15.15
CA HIS A 429 -2.19 -23.83 -14.31
C HIS A 429 -3.62 -23.29 -14.37
N CYS A 430 -3.80 -21.97 -14.31
CA CYS A 430 -5.11 -21.33 -14.48
C CYS A 430 -5.66 -21.50 -15.90
N HIS A 431 -4.84 -21.25 -16.93
CA HIS A 431 -5.25 -21.37 -18.34
C HIS A 431 -5.68 -22.80 -18.70
N ALA A 432 -5.04 -23.83 -18.13
CA ALA A 432 -5.40 -25.22 -18.35
C ALA A 432 -6.86 -25.55 -17.95
N ARG A 433 -7.46 -24.74 -17.06
CA ARG A 433 -8.85 -24.86 -16.61
C ARG A 433 -9.75 -23.72 -17.12
N GLY A 434 -9.25 -22.87 -18.01
CA GLY A 434 -10.00 -21.74 -18.56
C GLY A 434 -10.13 -20.53 -17.62
N PHE A 435 -9.33 -20.46 -16.56
CA PHE A 435 -9.23 -19.30 -15.68
C PHE A 435 -8.13 -18.35 -16.14
N GLU A 436 -8.25 -17.08 -15.78
CA GLU A 436 -7.23 -16.07 -16.05
C GLU A 436 -6.47 -15.70 -14.77
N ALA A 437 -5.17 -15.41 -14.90
CA ALA A 437 -4.33 -14.89 -13.83
C ALA A 437 -3.69 -13.56 -14.27
N VAL A 438 -3.76 -12.55 -13.41
CA VAL A 438 -3.13 -11.24 -13.60
C VAL A 438 -2.26 -10.92 -12.38
N PHE A 439 -1.07 -10.38 -12.63
CA PHE A 439 -0.14 -10.00 -11.58
C PHE A 439 -0.15 -8.49 -11.31
N LEU A 440 -0.12 -8.12 -10.04
CA LEU A 440 -0.10 -6.72 -9.61
C LEU A 440 1.22 -6.03 -10.01
N PRO A 441 1.22 -4.71 -10.21
CA PRO A 441 2.45 -3.95 -10.32
C PRO A 441 3.24 -4.00 -9.00
N LYS A 442 4.56 -4.20 -9.08
CA LYS A 442 5.42 -4.22 -7.89
C LYS A 442 5.32 -2.91 -7.11
N PHE A 443 5.34 -2.99 -5.78
CA PHE A 443 5.28 -1.83 -4.87
C PHE A 443 3.94 -1.06 -4.87
N HIS A 444 2.87 -1.61 -5.45
CA HIS A 444 1.54 -0.98 -5.49
C HIS A 444 0.50 -1.70 -4.62
N CYS A 445 0.71 -1.74 -3.29
CA CYS A 445 -0.24 -2.40 -2.38
C CYS A 445 -1.63 -1.71 -2.34
N GLU A 446 -1.75 -0.46 -2.78
CA GLU A 446 -3.03 0.21 -2.99
C GLU A 446 -3.87 -0.39 -4.14
N LEU A 447 -3.24 -1.17 -5.02
CA LEU A 447 -3.89 -1.91 -6.09
C LEU A 447 -4.34 -3.31 -5.65
N ASN A 448 -4.07 -3.72 -4.41
CA ASN A 448 -4.52 -4.98 -3.84
C ASN A 448 -5.46 -4.73 -2.63
N PRO A 449 -6.79 -4.85 -2.76
CA PRO A 449 -7.73 -4.53 -1.69
C PRO A 449 -7.60 -5.45 -0.47
N ILE A 450 -7.02 -6.64 -0.61
CA ILE A 450 -6.83 -7.61 0.48
C ILE A 450 -5.86 -7.09 1.53
N GLU A 451 -4.93 -6.21 1.16
CA GLU A 451 -4.00 -5.55 2.07
C GLU A 451 -4.74 -4.72 3.14
N GLN A 452 -5.86 -4.10 2.76
CA GLN A 452 -6.70 -3.38 3.71
C GLN A 452 -7.58 -4.32 4.54
N CYS A 453 -7.98 -5.48 4.01
CA CYS A 453 -8.59 -6.55 4.78
C CYS A 453 -7.64 -7.05 5.88
N TRP A 454 -6.35 -7.25 5.57
CA TRP A 454 -5.34 -7.58 6.57
C TRP A 454 -5.17 -6.48 7.62
N CYS A 455 -5.25 -5.21 7.22
CA CYS A 455 -5.20 -4.10 8.16
C CYS A 455 -6.35 -4.15 9.17
N VAL A 456 -7.59 -4.42 8.72
CA VAL A 456 -8.76 -4.57 9.60
C VAL A 456 -8.59 -5.79 10.50
N ALA A 457 -8.23 -6.95 9.94
CA ALA A 457 -8.01 -8.16 10.71
C ALA A 457 -6.91 -7.97 11.78
N LYS A 458 -5.74 -7.44 11.42
CA LYS A 458 -4.65 -7.18 12.37
C LYS A 458 -5.04 -6.15 13.43
N ARG A 459 -5.83 -5.13 13.09
CA ARG A 459 -6.36 -4.19 14.09
C ARG A 459 -7.25 -4.91 15.09
N THR A 460 -8.20 -5.73 14.63
CA THR A 460 -9.08 -6.52 15.50
C THR A 460 -8.29 -7.52 16.35
N TYR A 461 -7.32 -8.21 15.75
CA TYR A 461 -6.46 -9.17 16.43
C TYR A 461 -5.72 -8.57 17.63
N ARG A 462 -5.27 -7.32 17.51
CA ARG A 462 -4.57 -6.59 18.60
C ARG A 462 -5.46 -6.28 19.81
N GLU A 463 -6.77 -6.40 19.68
CA GLU A 463 -7.76 -6.19 20.76
C GLU A 463 -8.02 -7.48 21.55
N PHE A 464 -7.60 -8.65 21.03
CA PHE A 464 -7.80 -9.92 21.70
C PHE A 464 -6.77 -10.21 22.83
N PRO A 465 -7.11 -11.11 23.76
CA PRO A 465 -6.19 -11.54 24.82
C PRO A 465 -4.84 -12.06 24.27
N PRO A 466 -3.79 -12.08 25.11
CA PRO A 466 -2.50 -12.64 24.73
C PRO A 466 -2.61 -14.11 24.30
N SER A 467 -1.99 -14.45 23.17
CA SER A 467 -1.94 -15.83 22.68
C SER A 467 -0.74 -16.52 23.33
N SER A 468 -1.00 -17.28 24.40
CA SER A 468 0.06 -17.97 25.14
C SER A 468 0.44 -19.29 24.47
N LEU A 469 -0.54 -19.93 23.84
CA LEU A 469 -0.39 -21.13 23.03
C LEU A 469 -0.61 -20.83 21.55
N GLU A 470 -0.15 -21.73 20.69
CA GLU A 470 -0.36 -21.63 19.25
C GLU A 470 -1.84 -21.79 18.87
N ALA A 471 -2.58 -22.63 19.58
CA ALA A 471 -4.03 -22.76 19.43
C ALA A 471 -4.75 -21.42 19.71
N ASP A 472 -4.31 -20.68 20.74
CA ASP A 472 -4.86 -19.35 21.04
C ASP A 472 -4.52 -18.35 19.92
N LEU A 473 -3.34 -18.46 19.31
CA LEU A 473 -2.93 -17.63 18.18
C LEU A 473 -3.84 -17.89 16.98
N GLU A 474 -4.03 -19.16 16.62
CA GLU A 474 -4.89 -19.57 15.52
C GLU A 474 -6.35 -19.17 15.75
N GLN A 475 -6.90 -19.45 16.94
CA GLN A 475 -8.28 -19.08 17.26
C GLN A 475 -8.52 -17.57 17.21
N ASN A 476 -7.61 -16.77 17.80
CA ASN A 476 -7.72 -15.31 17.77
C ASN A 476 -7.54 -14.75 16.35
N MET A 477 -6.64 -15.33 15.56
CA MET A 477 -6.45 -14.98 14.16
C MET A 477 -7.72 -15.25 13.35
N VAL A 478 -8.31 -16.44 13.44
CA VAL A 478 -9.55 -16.79 12.74
C VAL A 478 -10.70 -15.86 13.15
N LYS A 479 -10.86 -15.58 14.46
CA LYS A 479 -11.85 -14.59 14.93
C LYS A 479 -11.63 -13.20 14.34
N ALA A 480 -10.37 -12.78 14.20
CA ALA A 480 -10.04 -11.49 13.61
C ALA A 480 -10.33 -11.42 12.11
N LEU A 481 -10.07 -12.51 11.38
CA LEU A 481 -10.39 -12.63 9.96
C LEU A 481 -11.90 -12.55 9.73
N ASN A 482 -12.70 -13.23 10.57
CA ASN A 482 -14.16 -13.22 10.49
C ASN A 482 -14.79 -11.86 10.83
N ALA A 483 -14.04 -10.94 11.45
CA ALA A 483 -14.49 -9.56 11.67
C ALA A 483 -14.44 -8.70 10.39
N VAL A 484 -13.73 -9.15 9.35
CA VAL A 484 -13.72 -8.48 8.04
C VAL A 484 -15.00 -8.88 7.29
N THR A 485 -15.86 -7.89 7.08
CA THR A 485 -17.15 -8.10 6.39
C THR A 485 -17.04 -7.86 4.88
N VAL A 486 -18.01 -8.38 4.12
CA VAL A 486 -18.14 -8.09 2.66
C VAL A 486 -18.18 -6.59 2.38
N GLN A 487 -18.80 -5.80 3.25
CA GLN A 487 -18.84 -4.33 3.11
C GLN A 487 -17.45 -3.69 3.22
N HIS A 488 -16.56 -4.22 4.07
CA HIS A 488 -15.17 -3.76 4.10
C HIS A 488 -14.50 -4.06 2.76
N VAL A 489 -14.66 -5.28 2.25
CA VAL A 489 -14.07 -5.74 0.99
C VAL A 489 -14.53 -4.88 -0.19
N ARG A 490 -15.84 -4.60 -0.32
CA ARG A 490 -16.39 -3.71 -1.36
C ARG A 490 -15.84 -2.29 -1.27
N LYS A 491 -15.74 -1.72 -0.06
CA LYS A 491 -15.15 -0.39 0.14
C LYS A 491 -13.68 -0.32 -0.29
N PHE A 492 -12.90 -1.35 0.02
CA PHE A 492 -11.49 -1.42 -0.36
C PHE A 492 -11.32 -1.67 -1.86
N TYR A 493 -12.14 -2.53 -2.46
CA TYR A 493 -12.20 -2.71 -3.90
C TYR A 493 -12.50 -1.39 -4.64
N ASN A 494 -13.51 -0.64 -4.19
CA ASN A 494 -13.82 0.68 -4.75
C ASN A 494 -12.66 1.68 -4.61
N ARG A 495 -11.89 1.58 -3.51
CA ARG A 495 -10.66 2.38 -3.33
C ARG A 495 -9.58 1.99 -4.33
N THR A 496 -9.34 0.70 -4.55
CA THR A 496 -8.41 0.19 -5.57
C THR A 496 -8.81 0.66 -6.97
N GLN A 497 -10.10 0.59 -7.31
CA GLN A 497 -10.62 1.08 -8.60
C GLN A 497 -10.33 2.58 -8.82
N ARG A 498 -10.49 3.42 -7.79
CA ARG A 498 -10.11 4.85 -7.85
C ARG A 498 -8.61 5.05 -8.10
N PHE A 499 -7.74 4.27 -7.46
CA PHE A 499 -6.30 4.35 -7.69
C PHE A 499 -5.95 3.96 -9.12
N MET A 500 -6.56 2.89 -9.66
CA MET A 500 -6.38 2.52 -11.06
C MET A 500 -6.82 3.63 -12.01
N ASP A 501 -7.97 4.27 -11.75
CA ASP A 501 -8.44 5.41 -12.54
C ASP A 501 -7.51 6.64 -12.43
N ALA A 502 -6.94 6.90 -11.25
CA ALA A 502 -5.94 7.94 -11.05
C ALA A 502 -4.70 7.70 -11.92
N TYR A 503 -4.16 6.48 -11.90
CA TYR A 503 -3.00 6.11 -12.70
C TYR A 503 -3.30 6.14 -14.21
N ARG A 504 -4.48 5.66 -14.64
CA ARG A 504 -4.93 5.77 -16.04
C ARG A 504 -4.97 7.23 -16.52
N LYS A 505 -5.29 8.16 -15.62
CA LYS A 505 -5.30 9.62 -15.88
C LYS A 505 -3.95 10.30 -15.71
N GLY A 506 -2.88 9.55 -15.45
CA GLY A 506 -1.51 10.08 -15.38
C GLY A 506 -1.12 10.67 -14.02
N LEU A 507 -1.94 10.53 -12.97
CA LEU A 507 -1.50 10.88 -11.62
C LEU A 507 -0.43 9.88 -11.14
N MET A 508 0.55 10.35 -10.38
CA MET A 508 1.63 9.53 -9.81
C MET A 508 1.65 9.67 -8.29
N GLY A 509 2.19 8.66 -7.60
CA GLY A 509 2.40 8.62 -6.14
C GLY A 509 1.41 9.45 -5.29
N ASP A 510 1.90 10.56 -4.74
CA ASP A 510 1.14 11.45 -3.85
C ASP A 510 -0.09 12.08 -4.50
N GLY A 511 -0.03 12.39 -5.80
CA GLY A 511 -1.17 12.91 -6.55
C GLY A 511 -2.32 11.91 -6.65
N ALA A 512 -1.99 10.62 -6.85
CA ALA A 512 -2.99 9.55 -6.84
C ALA A 512 -3.60 9.36 -5.44
N SER A 513 -2.76 9.41 -4.39
CA SER A 513 -3.20 9.34 -2.99
C SER A 513 -4.10 10.51 -2.59
N TRP A 514 -3.74 11.73 -3.01
CA TRP A 514 -4.55 12.94 -2.82
C TRP A 514 -5.91 12.80 -3.50
N ALA A 515 -5.94 12.38 -4.76
CA ALA A 515 -7.17 12.23 -5.52
C ALA A 515 -8.10 11.17 -4.90
N ALA A 516 -7.54 10.02 -4.52
CA ALA A 516 -8.29 8.96 -3.85
C ALA A 516 -8.90 9.41 -2.52
N LYS A 517 -8.22 10.30 -1.78
CA LYS A 517 -8.73 10.87 -0.53
C LYS A 517 -9.80 11.94 -0.76
N ARG A 518 -9.56 12.85 -1.70
CA ARG A 518 -10.46 13.97 -2.03
C ARG A 518 -11.80 13.48 -2.61
N TYR A 519 -11.74 12.45 -3.45
CA TYR A 519 -12.89 11.90 -4.16
C TYR A 519 -13.34 10.56 -3.57
N SER A 520 -13.24 10.39 -2.25
CA SER A 520 -13.55 9.13 -1.55
C SER A 520 -15.00 8.64 -1.74
N GLY A 521 -15.93 9.55 -2.05
CA GLY A 521 -17.33 9.27 -2.41
C GLY A 521 -17.57 8.97 -3.90
N HIS A 522 -16.57 9.08 -4.77
CA HIS A 522 -16.67 8.80 -6.20
C HIS A 522 -15.86 7.56 -6.58
N ARG A 523 -16.15 6.95 -7.72
CA ARG A 523 -15.40 5.80 -8.24
C ARG A 523 -14.40 6.16 -9.31
N THR A 524 -14.79 7.09 -10.17
CA THR A 524 -13.94 7.71 -11.18
C THR A 524 -13.67 9.15 -10.78
N LEU A 525 -12.46 9.60 -11.05
CA LEU A 525 -12.02 10.96 -10.86
C LEU A 525 -12.53 11.83 -12.02
N PRO A 526 -12.67 13.14 -11.82
CA PRO A 526 -12.95 14.07 -12.92
C PRO A 526 -11.92 13.97 -14.05
N HIS A 527 -12.33 14.20 -15.30
CA HIS A 527 -11.39 14.21 -16.45
C HIS A 527 -10.29 15.28 -16.33
N ASN A 528 -10.58 16.39 -15.64
CA ASN A 528 -9.63 17.49 -15.41
C ASN A 528 -8.81 17.33 -14.12
N ILE A 529 -8.69 16.12 -13.54
CA ILE A 529 -8.05 15.91 -12.24
C ILE A 529 -6.58 16.36 -12.19
N LEU A 530 -5.82 16.18 -13.27
CA LEU A 530 -4.43 16.66 -13.37
C LEU A 530 -4.36 18.18 -13.18
N ALA A 531 -5.19 18.92 -13.93
CA ALA A 531 -5.25 20.37 -13.84
C ALA A 531 -5.76 20.90 -12.48
N GLN A 532 -6.42 20.06 -11.68
CA GLN A 532 -6.80 20.42 -10.31
C GLN A 532 -5.66 20.20 -9.32
N PHE A 533 -4.83 19.19 -9.55
CA PHE A 533 -3.66 18.91 -8.72
C PHE A 533 -2.58 19.97 -8.92
N ASP A 534 -2.31 20.38 -10.17
CA ASP A 534 -1.31 21.42 -10.50
C ASP A 534 -1.66 22.83 -9.97
N LYS A 535 -2.89 23.03 -9.46
CA LYS A 535 -3.36 24.29 -8.87
C LYS A 535 -3.26 24.34 -7.34
N GLN A 536 -2.81 23.26 -6.69
CA GLN A 536 -2.45 23.26 -5.27
C GLN A 536 -1.02 23.73 -5.08
#